data_AF-A0A445AF79-F1
#
_entry.id   AF-A0A445AF79-F1
#
_cell.length_a   1.000
_cell.length_b   1.000
_cell.length_c   1.000
_cell.angle_alpha   90.00
_cell.angle_beta   90.00
_cell.angle_gamma   90.00
#
_symmetry.space_group_name_H-M   'P 1'
#
loop_
_entity.id
_entity.type
_entity.pdbx_description
1 polymer ?
#
loop_
_entity_poly.entity_id
_entity_poly.type
_entity_poly.pdbx_seq_one_letter_code
_entity_poly.pdbx_strand_id
1 'polypeptide(L)'
;MADTEQNNTVRRNASIMEWKQMHPLHQIAETPTHKLLLKQWLKEEELIHGRIALKETQIDSVRKEITMLHIFFFLFHSLTLMLLFTSSSSVSFSESESSSSACQRWWIPSLCSFVFSLGLVWAVRYKSDVESHMEKALQREKEDKILLGKCVEELKKKGLEFDLLKEVDALRRAKSLRVVEGKHQEIRKWSSRDFVSFFLFSMACLVLAVTKVILCG
;
A
#
# COMPACT_ATOMS: atom_id res chain seq x y z
N MET A 1 -38.46 40.49 -60.42
CA MET A 1 -37.29 39.58 -60.34
C MET A 1 -36.29 40.11 -59.31
N ALA A 2 -36.78 40.55 -58.13
CA ALA A 2 -35.96 41.13 -57.06
C ALA A 2 -36.22 40.46 -55.69
N ASP A 3 -37.35 39.74 -55.52
CA ASP A 3 -37.73 39.14 -54.23
C ASP A 3 -37.04 37.80 -53.93
N THR A 4 -36.46 37.13 -54.94
CA THR A 4 -35.81 35.81 -54.76
C THR A 4 -34.40 35.93 -54.17
N GLU A 5 -33.70 37.05 -54.38
CA GLU A 5 -32.33 37.24 -53.92
C GLU A 5 -32.25 37.67 -52.45
N GLN A 6 -33.25 38.43 -51.98
CA GLN A 6 -33.35 38.88 -50.59
C GLN A 6 -33.68 37.71 -49.66
N ASN A 7 -34.51 36.75 -50.12
CA ASN A 7 -34.89 35.57 -49.34
C ASN A 7 -33.71 34.58 -49.14
N ASN A 8 -32.82 34.45 -50.12
CA ASN A 8 -31.63 33.59 -50.00
C ASN A 8 -30.52 34.18 -49.10
N THR A 9 -30.51 35.50 -48.90
CA THR A 9 -29.54 36.17 -48.03
C THR A 9 -29.97 36.10 -46.56
N VAL A 10 -31.28 36.21 -46.29
CA VAL A 10 -31.86 35.99 -44.95
C VAL A 10 -31.69 34.52 -44.51
N ARG A 11 -31.88 33.56 -45.43
CA ARG A 11 -31.73 32.12 -45.12
C ARG A 11 -30.28 31.72 -44.82
N ARG A 12 -29.30 32.30 -45.53
CA ARG A 12 -27.86 32.08 -45.25
C ARG A 12 -27.44 32.69 -43.92
N ASN A 13 -27.95 33.87 -43.58
CA ASN A 13 -27.62 34.53 -42.31
C ASN A 13 -28.27 33.83 -41.10
N ALA A 14 -29.44 33.20 -41.28
CA ALA A 14 -30.07 32.37 -40.25
C ALA A 14 -29.29 31.08 -39.95
N SER A 15 -28.61 30.49 -40.94
CA SER A 15 -27.77 29.29 -40.73
C SER A 15 -26.37 29.57 -40.15
N ILE A 16 -25.92 30.84 -40.16
CA ILE A 16 -24.58 31.24 -39.70
C ILE A 16 -24.60 31.74 -38.25
N MET A 17 -25.77 32.01 -37.67
CA MET A 17 -25.90 32.63 -36.34
C MET A 17 -26.09 31.67 -35.15
N GLU A 18 -25.92 30.36 -35.33
CA GLU A 18 -25.97 29.38 -34.22
C GLU A 18 -24.65 28.64 -34.01
N TRP A 19 -23.55 29.37 -34.15
CA TRP A 19 -22.19 28.89 -33.86
C TRP A 19 -21.54 29.78 -32.82
N LYS A 20 -22.37 30.49 -32.04
CA LYS A 20 -21.92 31.26 -30.88
C LYS A 20 -21.57 30.26 -29.79
N GLN A 21 -20.43 29.59 -29.96
CA GLN A 21 -19.64 28.81 -29.01
C GLN A 21 -20.30 28.79 -27.62
N MET A 22 -21.35 27.98 -27.46
CA MET A 22 -22.04 27.88 -26.19
C MET A 22 -21.04 27.25 -25.23
N HIS A 23 -20.79 27.93 -24.12
CA HIS A 23 -19.84 27.46 -23.13
C HIS A 23 -20.23 26.02 -22.72
N PRO A 24 -19.31 25.04 -22.70
CA PRO A 24 -19.62 23.61 -22.52
C PRO A 24 -20.51 23.30 -21.30
N LEU A 25 -20.41 24.11 -20.25
CA LEU A 25 -21.24 24.06 -19.05
C LEU A 25 -22.75 24.32 -19.29
N HIS A 26 -23.11 25.10 -20.31
CA HIS A 26 -24.50 25.40 -20.65
C HIS A 26 -25.18 24.23 -21.40
N GLN A 27 -24.42 23.46 -22.20
CA GLN A 27 -24.92 22.24 -22.85
C GLN A 27 -25.11 21.08 -21.86
N ILE A 28 -24.30 21.00 -20.80
CA ILE A 28 -24.46 20.01 -19.72
C ILE A 28 -25.71 20.31 -18.88
N ALA A 29 -26.17 21.57 -18.84
CA ALA A 29 -27.39 21.95 -18.14
C ALA A 29 -28.67 21.50 -18.84
N GLU A 30 -28.63 21.24 -20.16
CA GLU A 30 -29.79 20.79 -20.95
C GLU A 30 -30.08 19.30 -20.85
N THR A 31 -29.10 18.46 -20.46
CA THR A 31 -29.31 17.02 -20.29
C THR A 31 -29.29 16.61 -18.81
N PRO A 32 -30.44 16.22 -18.23
CA PRO A 32 -30.53 15.85 -16.81
C PRO A 32 -29.68 14.62 -16.45
N THR A 33 -29.38 13.76 -17.42
CA THR A 33 -28.55 12.55 -17.28
C THR A 33 -27.07 12.88 -17.01
N HIS A 34 -26.47 13.81 -17.76
CA HIS A 34 -25.07 14.20 -17.59
C HIS A 34 -24.84 14.95 -16.28
N LYS A 35 -25.82 15.77 -15.86
CA LYS A 35 -25.81 16.43 -14.56
C LYS A 35 -25.89 15.43 -13.40
N LEU A 36 -26.70 14.37 -13.53
CA LEU A 36 -26.79 13.30 -12.53
C LEU A 36 -25.50 12.48 -12.45
N LEU A 37 -24.92 12.12 -13.61
CA LEU A 37 -23.65 11.39 -13.69
C LEU A 37 -22.50 12.19 -13.07
N LEU A 38 -22.40 13.48 -13.36
CA LEU A 38 -21.38 14.34 -12.77
C LEU A 38 -21.52 14.39 -11.24
N LYS A 39 -22.75 14.54 -10.72
CA LYS A 39 -23.00 14.49 -9.27
C LYS A 39 -22.63 13.14 -8.67
N GLN A 40 -22.96 12.05 -9.36
CA GLN A 40 -22.65 10.69 -8.92
C GLN A 40 -21.13 10.45 -8.89
N TRP A 41 -20.41 10.89 -9.92
CA TRP A 41 -18.95 10.73 -9.99
C TRP A 41 -18.20 11.60 -9.01
N LEU A 42 -18.65 12.85 -8.79
CA LEU A 42 -18.12 13.68 -7.71
C LEU A 42 -18.37 13.03 -6.35
N LYS A 43 -19.52 12.39 -6.15
CA LYS A 43 -19.79 11.66 -4.91
C LYS A 43 -18.91 10.42 -4.75
N GLU A 44 -18.74 9.65 -5.83
CA GLU A 44 -17.85 8.48 -5.82
C GLU A 44 -16.39 8.89 -5.59
N GLU A 45 -15.96 10.05 -6.11
CA GLU A 45 -14.63 10.59 -5.86
C GLU A 45 -14.40 10.88 -4.36
N GLU A 46 -15.37 11.51 -3.68
CA GLU A 46 -15.31 11.70 -2.22
C GLU A 46 -15.23 10.37 -1.47
N LEU A 47 -16.04 9.38 -1.86
CA LEU A 47 -16.07 8.05 -1.23
C LEU A 47 -14.75 7.30 -1.44
N ILE A 48 -14.17 7.35 -2.64
CA ILE A 48 -12.85 6.80 -2.94
C ILE A 48 -11.78 7.52 -2.11
N HIS A 49 -11.85 8.84 -1.99
CA HIS A 49 -10.90 9.60 -1.19
C HIS A 49 -10.94 9.20 0.29
N GLY A 50 -12.14 9.03 0.87
CA GLY A 50 -12.30 8.52 2.23
C GLY A 50 -11.74 7.11 2.43
N ARG A 51 -11.99 6.20 1.47
CA ARG A 51 -11.41 4.83 1.49
C ARG A 51 -9.88 4.83 1.42
N ILE A 52 -9.30 5.66 0.57
CA ILE A 52 -7.84 5.84 0.43
C ILE A 52 -7.25 6.31 1.76
N ALA A 53 -7.82 7.37 2.36
CA ALA A 53 -7.34 7.90 3.63
C ALA A 53 -7.42 6.85 4.75
N LEU A 54 -8.52 6.09 4.82
CA LEU A 54 -8.66 5.00 5.78
C LEU A 54 -7.58 3.93 5.58
N LYS A 55 -7.35 3.48 4.34
CA LYS A 55 -6.32 2.47 4.06
C LYS A 55 -4.90 2.96 4.34
N GLU A 56 -4.60 4.23 4.06
CA GLU A 56 -3.32 4.84 4.42
C GLU A 56 -3.09 4.81 5.94
N THR A 57 -4.09 5.22 6.73
CA THR A 57 -3.99 5.15 8.19
C THR A 57 -3.85 3.72 8.72
N GLN A 58 -4.52 2.75 8.09
CA GLN A 58 -4.37 1.34 8.43
C GLN A 58 -2.96 0.80 8.11
N ILE A 59 -2.40 1.16 6.94
CA ILE A 59 -1.03 0.80 6.56
C ILE A 59 -0.03 1.40 7.56
N ASP A 60 -0.20 2.67 7.92
CA ASP A 60 0.66 3.32 8.91
C ASP A 60 0.55 2.68 10.30
N SER A 61 -0.63 2.19 10.69
CA SER A 61 -0.79 1.40 11.91
C SER A 61 -0.01 0.09 11.84
N VAL A 62 -0.11 -0.66 10.74
CA VAL A 62 0.63 -1.91 10.54
C VAL A 62 2.14 -1.66 10.58
N ARG A 63 2.63 -0.57 9.96
CA ARG A 63 4.05 -0.18 10.02
C ARG A 63 4.53 0.09 11.44
N LYS A 64 3.71 0.74 12.26
CA LYS A 64 4.01 0.95 13.69
C LYS A 64 4.10 -0.39 14.42
N GLU A 65 3.17 -1.30 14.21
CA GLU A 65 3.21 -2.65 14.80
C GLU A 65 4.45 -3.44 14.37
N ILE A 66 4.82 -3.37 13.09
CA ILE A 66 6.07 -3.97 12.59
C ILE A 66 7.27 -3.38 13.33
N THR A 67 7.32 -2.06 13.50
CA THR A 67 8.40 -1.38 14.23
C THR A 67 8.46 -1.85 15.68
N MET A 68 7.30 -1.99 16.34
CA MET A 68 7.23 -2.50 17.71
C MET A 68 7.73 -3.94 17.82
N LEU A 69 7.46 -4.81 16.83
CA LEU A 69 8.02 -6.17 16.79
C LEU A 69 9.56 -6.16 16.71
N HIS A 70 10.15 -5.25 15.94
CA HIS A 70 11.61 -5.08 15.90
C HIS A 70 12.15 -4.62 17.26
N ILE A 71 11.50 -3.65 17.89
CA ILE A 71 11.88 -3.17 19.23
C ILE A 71 11.81 -4.32 20.23
N PHE A 72 10.73 -5.10 20.25
CA PHE A 72 10.59 -6.25 21.14
C PHE A 72 11.66 -7.31 20.91
N PHE A 73 12.07 -7.55 19.66
CA PHE A 73 13.17 -8.46 19.35
C PHE A 73 14.47 -8.03 20.03
N PHE A 74 14.88 -6.77 19.86
CA PHE A 74 16.12 -6.26 20.46
C PHE A 74 16.03 -6.18 21.99
N LEU A 75 14.89 -5.74 22.53
CA LEU A 75 14.68 -5.66 23.98
C LEU A 75 14.73 -7.05 24.62
N PHE A 76 14.07 -8.05 24.03
CA PHE A 76 14.10 -9.42 24.50
C PHE A 76 15.52 -9.97 24.55
N HIS A 77 16.28 -9.83 23.48
CA HIS A 77 17.65 -10.31 23.42
C HIS A 77 18.58 -9.56 24.39
N SER A 78 18.43 -8.23 24.48
CA SER A 78 19.21 -7.40 25.42
C SER A 78 18.94 -7.80 26.87
N LEU A 79 17.67 -7.98 27.25
CA LEU A 79 17.29 -8.39 28.59
C LEU A 79 17.75 -9.82 28.89
N THR A 80 17.62 -10.73 27.94
CA THR A 80 18.08 -12.12 28.09
C THR A 80 19.59 -12.18 28.34
N LEU A 81 20.38 -11.46 27.55
CA LEU A 81 21.83 -11.38 27.71
C LEU A 81 22.23 -10.69 29.02
N MET A 82 21.56 -9.61 29.41
CA MET A 82 21.81 -8.92 30.68
C MET A 82 21.54 -9.83 31.88
N LEU A 83 20.41 -10.54 31.88
CA LEU A 83 20.05 -11.48 32.94
C LEU A 83 21.04 -12.63 33.01
N LEU A 84 21.40 -13.23 31.87
CA LEU A 84 22.40 -14.30 31.80
C LEU A 84 23.77 -13.85 32.31
N PHE A 85 24.23 -12.66 31.91
CA PHE A 85 25.50 -12.11 32.37
C PHE A 85 25.50 -11.82 33.88
N THR A 86 24.41 -11.25 34.38
CA THR A 86 24.24 -10.96 35.82
C THR A 86 24.22 -12.25 36.63
N SER A 87 23.51 -13.29 36.16
CA SER A 87 23.47 -14.60 36.81
C SER A 87 24.81 -15.34 36.74
N SER A 88 25.54 -15.25 35.63
CA SER A 88 26.89 -15.84 35.52
C SER A 88 27.87 -15.15 36.49
N SER A 89 27.80 -13.82 36.57
CA SER A 89 28.64 -13.01 37.47
C SER A 89 28.35 -13.30 38.95
N SER A 90 27.08 -13.45 39.34
CA SER A 90 26.73 -13.75 40.75
C SER A 90 27.11 -15.18 41.17
N VAL A 91 27.09 -16.14 40.24
CA VAL A 91 27.50 -17.54 40.50
C VAL A 91 29.02 -17.67 40.61
N SER A 92 29.80 -16.78 39.99
CA SER A 92 31.27 -16.81 40.06
C SER A 92 31.86 -16.51 41.46
N PHE A 93 31.07 -16.02 42.43
CA PHE A 93 31.51 -15.74 43.80
C PHE A 93 31.22 -16.89 44.79
N SER A 94 30.49 -17.95 44.38
CA SER A 94 30.23 -19.14 45.19
C SER A 94 30.93 -20.38 44.58
N GLU A 95 31.75 -21.04 45.40
CA GLU A 95 32.69 -22.10 45.05
C GLU A 95 32.16 -23.24 44.13
N SER A 96 32.84 -23.38 42.98
CA SER A 96 33.42 -24.60 42.36
C SER A 96 32.66 -25.92 42.15
N GLU A 97 31.35 -26.08 42.42
CA GLU A 97 30.61 -27.30 42.00
C GLU A 97 29.54 -27.07 40.90
N SER A 98 29.17 -25.83 40.58
CA SER A 98 28.00 -25.53 39.72
C SER A 98 28.29 -25.38 38.22
N SER A 99 29.54 -25.12 37.81
CA SER A 99 29.93 -24.79 36.42
C SER A 99 29.65 -25.93 35.42
N SER A 100 29.92 -27.18 35.83
CA SER A 100 29.65 -28.37 35.03
C SER A 100 28.15 -28.53 34.70
N SER A 101 27.28 -28.19 35.65
CA SER A 101 25.83 -28.36 35.53
C SER A 101 25.16 -27.25 34.70
N ALA A 102 25.67 -26.02 34.78
CA ALA A 102 25.20 -24.88 34.01
C ALA A 102 25.49 -25.07 32.52
N CYS A 103 26.67 -25.60 32.19
CA CYS A 103 27.06 -25.89 30.82
C CYS A 103 26.22 -27.04 30.20
N GLN A 104 25.81 -28.03 30.99
CA GLN A 104 24.90 -29.10 30.51
C GLN A 104 23.46 -28.60 30.24
N ARG A 105 23.01 -27.54 30.93
CA ARG A 105 21.65 -26.98 30.82
C ARG A 105 21.54 -25.74 29.94
N TRP A 106 22.61 -25.34 29.26
CA TRP A 106 22.68 -24.17 28.36
C TRP A 106 21.62 -24.14 27.25
N TRP A 107 21.05 -25.29 26.92
CA TRP A 107 20.19 -25.50 25.77
C TRP A 107 18.77 -25.05 26.08
N ILE A 108 18.37 -25.03 27.35
CA ILE A 108 17.03 -24.62 27.78
C ILE A 108 16.82 -23.11 27.49
N PRO A 109 17.66 -22.18 28.02
CA PRO A 109 17.52 -20.76 27.68
C PRO A 109 17.81 -20.47 26.20
N SER A 110 18.74 -21.21 25.59
CA SER A 110 19.05 -21.09 24.16
C SER A 110 17.86 -21.48 23.26
N LEU A 111 17.19 -22.60 23.55
CA LEU A 111 16.06 -23.09 22.77
C LEU A 111 14.84 -22.19 22.96
N CYS A 112 14.57 -21.77 24.20
CA CYS A 112 13.50 -20.82 24.51
C CYS A 112 13.71 -19.49 23.77
N SER A 113 14.92 -18.93 23.83
CA SER A 113 15.29 -17.71 23.12
C SER A 113 15.13 -17.87 21.61
N PHE A 114 15.63 -18.97 21.04
CA PHE A 114 15.53 -19.23 19.61
C PHE A 114 14.07 -19.37 19.12
N VAL A 115 13.22 -20.11 19.85
CA VAL A 115 11.80 -20.26 19.51
C VAL A 115 11.06 -18.92 19.57
N PHE A 116 11.33 -18.11 20.59
CA PHE A 116 10.73 -16.78 20.70
C PHE A 116 11.17 -15.85 19.56
N SER A 117 12.46 -15.86 19.21
CA SER A 117 13.00 -15.12 18.06
C SER A 117 12.38 -15.55 16.74
N LEU A 118 12.21 -16.86 16.53
CA LEU A 118 11.51 -17.38 15.34
C LEU A 118 10.06 -16.88 15.29
N GLY A 119 9.36 -16.87 16.42
CA GLY A 119 8.02 -16.30 16.53
C GLY A 119 7.96 -14.83 16.12
N LEU A 120 8.93 -14.01 16.59
CA LEU A 120 9.02 -12.60 16.20
C LEU A 120 9.38 -12.40 14.72
N VAL A 121 10.35 -13.16 14.20
CA VAL A 121 10.74 -13.10 12.78
C VAL A 121 9.55 -13.47 11.89
N TRP A 122 8.81 -14.52 12.27
CA TRP A 122 7.61 -14.94 11.56
C TRP A 122 6.50 -13.87 11.62
N ALA A 123 6.26 -13.28 12.78
CA ALA A 123 5.29 -12.20 12.94
C ALA A 123 5.66 -10.96 12.08
N VAL A 124 6.94 -10.59 12.03
CA VAL A 124 7.43 -9.51 11.17
C VAL A 124 7.20 -9.85 9.70
N ARG A 125 7.55 -11.06 9.24
CA ARG A 125 7.28 -11.50 7.85
C ARG A 125 5.78 -11.41 7.52
N TYR A 126 4.95 -12.02 8.36
CA TYR A 126 3.51 -12.03 8.17
C TYR A 126 2.93 -10.62 8.07
N LYS A 127 3.27 -9.73 9.00
CA LYS A 127 2.81 -8.33 8.97
C LYS A 127 3.34 -7.57 7.76
N SER A 128 4.58 -7.83 7.35
CA SER A 128 5.18 -7.21 6.15
C SER A 128 4.48 -7.64 4.87
N ASP A 129 4.05 -8.91 4.77
CA ASP A 129 3.28 -9.40 3.63
C ASP A 129 1.88 -8.79 3.60
N VAL A 130 1.21 -8.72 4.76
CA VAL A 130 -0.09 -8.04 4.89
C VAL A 130 0.01 -6.57 4.47
N GLU A 131 1.03 -5.86 4.95
CA GLU A 131 1.30 -4.48 4.54
C GLU A 131 1.50 -4.38 3.02
N SER A 132 2.28 -5.28 2.40
CA SER A 132 2.46 -5.29 0.94
C SER A 132 1.16 -5.51 0.17
N HIS A 133 0.31 -6.43 0.64
CA HIS A 133 -1.00 -6.67 0.05
C HIS A 133 -1.90 -5.43 0.16
N MET A 134 -1.87 -4.74 1.30
CA MET A 134 -2.61 -3.48 1.51
C MET A 134 -2.08 -2.36 0.62
N GLU A 135 -0.76 -2.20 0.47
CA GLU A 135 -0.14 -1.23 -0.43
C GLU A 135 -0.56 -1.46 -1.89
N LYS A 136 -0.55 -2.73 -2.34
CA LYS A 136 -1.04 -3.09 -3.68
C LYS A 136 -2.52 -2.76 -3.85
N ALA A 137 -3.35 -2.99 -2.83
CA ALA A 137 -4.78 -2.67 -2.87
C ALA A 137 -5.03 -1.15 -2.88
N LEU A 138 -4.27 -0.39 -2.09
CA LEU A 138 -4.32 1.07 -2.07
C LEU A 138 -3.92 1.65 -3.43
N GLN A 139 -2.87 1.12 -4.06
CA GLN A 139 -2.41 1.58 -5.36
C GLN A 139 -3.49 1.43 -6.44
N ARG A 140 -4.22 0.30 -6.44
CA ARG A 140 -5.35 0.09 -7.35
C ARG A 140 -6.46 1.12 -7.16
N GLU A 141 -6.79 1.47 -5.92
CA GLU A 141 -7.79 2.50 -5.65
C GLU A 141 -7.32 3.91 -6.01
N LYS A 142 -6.03 4.22 -5.82
CA LYS A 142 -5.44 5.48 -6.27
C LYS A 142 -5.50 5.60 -7.80
N GLU A 143 -5.20 4.52 -8.51
CA GLU A 143 -5.34 4.47 -9.96
C GLU A 143 -6.80 4.67 -10.39
N ASP A 144 -7.76 4.03 -9.72
CA ASP A 144 -9.19 4.20 -9.99
C ASP A 144 -9.65 5.65 -9.72
N LYS A 145 -9.13 6.29 -8.68
CA LYS A 145 -9.37 7.73 -8.42
C LYS A 145 -8.87 8.59 -9.60
N ILE A 146 -7.67 8.33 -10.09
CA ILE A 146 -7.07 9.08 -11.21
C ILE A 146 -7.89 8.87 -12.49
N LEU A 147 -8.35 7.65 -12.75
CA LEU A 147 -9.20 7.35 -13.91
C LEU A 147 -10.54 8.06 -13.81
N LEU A 148 -11.19 8.02 -12.64
CA LEU A 148 -12.44 8.73 -12.41
C LEU A 148 -12.29 10.24 -12.60
N GLY A 149 -11.22 10.85 -12.06
CA GLY A 149 -10.92 12.26 -12.25
C GLY A 149 -10.76 12.64 -13.73
N LYS A 150 -10.07 11.80 -14.52
CA LYS A 150 -9.96 11.99 -15.98
C LYS A 150 -11.32 11.91 -16.68
N CYS A 151 -12.18 10.95 -16.31
CA CYS A 151 -13.54 10.86 -16.85
C CYS A 151 -14.37 12.11 -16.51
N VAL A 152 -14.25 12.62 -15.28
CA VAL A 152 -14.95 13.84 -14.85
C VAL A 152 -14.49 15.06 -15.65
N GLU A 153 -13.18 15.22 -15.87
CA GLU A 153 -12.64 16.32 -16.66
C GLU A 153 -13.01 16.22 -18.15
N GLU A 154 -12.99 15.02 -18.74
CA GLU A 154 -13.44 14.80 -20.11
C GLU A 154 -14.95 15.03 -20.26
N LEU A 155 -15.76 14.61 -19.28
CA LEU A 155 -17.19 14.89 -19.24
C LEU A 155 -17.47 16.40 -19.17
N LYS A 156 -16.71 17.15 -18.36
CA LYS A 156 -16.81 18.61 -18.28
C LYS A 156 -16.40 19.30 -19.60
N LYS A 157 -15.44 18.73 -20.32
CA LYS A 157 -14.90 19.28 -21.58
C LYS A 157 -15.78 18.98 -22.79
N LYS A 158 -16.27 17.74 -22.92
CA LYS A 158 -17.04 17.26 -24.08
C LYS A 158 -18.56 17.41 -23.93
N GLY A 159 -19.06 17.48 -22.70
CA GLY A 159 -20.49 17.67 -22.44
C GLY A 159 -21.37 16.61 -23.09
N LEU A 160 -22.15 17.02 -24.10
CA LEU A 160 -23.12 16.18 -24.84
C LEU A 160 -22.49 15.15 -25.78
N GLU A 161 -21.23 15.35 -26.20
CA GLU A 161 -20.52 14.40 -27.07
C GLU A 161 -19.87 13.24 -26.29
N PHE A 162 -20.02 13.23 -24.96
CA PHE A 162 -19.41 12.21 -24.12
C PHE A 162 -20.14 10.87 -24.23
N ASP A 163 -19.54 9.92 -24.94
CA ASP A 163 -20.02 8.54 -24.99
C ASP A 163 -19.45 7.73 -23.81
N LEU A 164 -20.32 7.50 -22.82
CA LEU A 164 -19.99 6.79 -21.58
C LEU A 164 -19.43 5.39 -21.84
N LEU A 165 -19.99 4.68 -22.82
CA LEU A 165 -19.60 3.30 -23.09
C LEU A 165 -18.23 3.27 -23.76
N LYS A 166 -17.98 4.15 -24.71
CA LYS A 166 -16.72 4.18 -25.46
C LYS A 166 -15.54 4.63 -24.60
N GLU A 167 -15.70 5.68 -23.80
CA GLU A 167 -14.60 6.24 -23.01
C GLU A 167 -14.27 5.40 -21.76
N VAL A 168 -15.29 4.92 -21.05
CA VAL A 168 -15.09 4.04 -19.88
C VAL A 168 -14.54 2.69 -20.31
N ASP A 169 -15.00 2.12 -21.43
CA ASP A 169 -14.49 0.84 -21.94
C ASP A 169 -13.05 0.96 -22.48
N ALA A 170 -12.70 2.07 -23.14
CA ALA A 170 -11.32 2.35 -23.53
C ALA A 170 -10.37 2.44 -22.32
N LEU A 171 -10.79 3.13 -21.25
CA LEU A 171 -10.02 3.22 -20.01
C LEU A 171 -9.94 1.88 -19.26
N ARG A 172 -11.03 1.11 -19.26
CA ARG A 172 -11.06 -0.25 -18.68
C ARG A 172 -10.13 -1.20 -19.43
N ARG A 173 -10.10 -1.16 -20.77
CA ARG A 173 -9.12 -1.92 -21.58
C ARG A 173 -7.69 -1.47 -21.33
N ALA A 174 -7.44 -0.17 -21.21
CA ALA A 174 -6.11 0.35 -20.88
C ALA A 174 -5.65 -0.05 -19.46
N LYS A 175 -6.59 -0.22 -18.52
CA LYS A 175 -6.33 -0.78 -17.18
C LYS A 175 -6.01 -2.28 -17.26
N SER A 176 -6.78 -3.07 -18.02
CA SER A 176 -6.57 -4.52 -18.11
C SER A 176 -5.20 -4.87 -18.70
N LEU A 177 -4.75 -4.14 -19.73
CA LEU A 177 -3.41 -4.31 -20.32
C LEU A 177 -2.29 -4.08 -19.30
N ARG A 178 -2.35 -2.99 -18.52
CA ARG A 178 -1.33 -2.66 -17.50
C ARG A 178 -1.31 -3.65 -16.33
N VAL A 179 -2.47 -4.18 -15.95
CA VAL A 179 -2.56 -5.22 -14.92
C VAL A 179 -1.88 -6.52 -15.39
N VAL A 180 -2.02 -6.87 -16.67
CA VAL A 180 -1.37 -8.05 -17.27
C VAL A 180 0.15 -7.87 -17.35
N GLU A 181 0.63 -6.70 -17.78
CA GLU A 181 2.07 -6.38 -17.81
C GLU A 181 2.70 -6.38 -16.42
N GLY A 182 2.03 -5.78 -15.41
CA GLY A 182 2.51 -5.78 -14.04
C GLY A 182 2.63 -7.17 -13.43
N LYS A 183 1.74 -8.10 -13.80
CA LYS A 183 1.80 -9.50 -13.36
C LYS A 183 2.97 -10.26 -13.98
N HIS A 184 3.33 -9.92 -15.22
CA HIS A 184 4.45 -10.54 -15.94
C HIS A 184 5.82 -10.07 -15.41
N GLN A 185 5.86 -8.90 -14.76
CA GLN A 185 7.07 -8.31 -14.17
C GLN A 185 7.36 -8.78 -12.73
N GLU A 186 6.46 -9.56 -12.10
CA GLU A 186 6.67 -10.18 -10.77
C GLU A 186 7.67 -11.37 -10.79
N ILE A 187 8.70 -11.33 -11.65
CA ILE A 187 9.82 -12.26 -11.53
C ILE A 187 10.58 -11.88 -10.24
N ARG A 188 10.45 -12.75 -9.23
CA ARG A 188 10.83 -12.61 -7.82
C ARG A 188 12.25 -12.07 -7.60
N LYS A 189 12.40 -10.74 -7.69
CA LYS A 189 13.54 -10.02 -7.11
C LYS A 189 13.35 -10.03 -5.60
N TRP A 190 14.41 -10.39 -4.88
CA TRP A 190 14.41 -10.42 -3.43
C TRP A 190 14.02 -9.04 -2.91
N SER A 191 12.98 -8.99 -2.09
CA SER A 191 12.47 -7.74 -1.56
C SER A 191 13.39 -7.25 -0.43
N SER A 192 13.49 -5.94 -0.22
CA SER A 192 14.15 -5.38 0.99
C SER A 192 13.59 -6.01 2.28
N ARG A 193 12.32 -6.40 2.25
CA ARG A 193 11.62 -7.14 3.32
C ARG A 193 12.27 -8.49 3.63
N ASP A 194 12.83 -9.20 2.65
CA ASP A 194 13.49 -10.49 2.87
C ASP A 194 14.84 -10.29 3.56
N PHE A 195 15.58 -9.24 3.18
CA PHE A 195 16.86 -8.91 3.80
C PHE A 195 16.74 -8.63 5.31
N VAL A 196 15.71 -7.89 5.71
CA VAL A 196 15.40 -7.64 7.14
C VAL A 196 15.16 -8.95 7.89
N SER A 197 14.53 -9.93 7.25
CA SER A 197 14.30 -11.27 7.82
C SER A 197 15.59 -12.00 8.12
N PHE A 198 16.49 -12.03 7.15
CA PHE A 198 17.78 -12.69 7.27
C PHE A 198 18.66 -12.01 8.31
N PHE A 199 18.60 -10.67 8.39
CA PHE A 199 19.31 -9.93 9.41
C PHE A 199 18.84 -10.31 10.83
N LEU A 200 17.53 -10.32 11.10
CA LEU A 200 16.99 -10.71 12.41
C LEU A 200 17.33 -12.17 12.74
N PHE A 201 17.23 -13.07 11.76
CA PHE A 201 17.61 -14.47 11.93
C PHE A 201 19.10 -14.62 12.27
N SER A 202 19.98 -13.91 11.55
CA SER A 202 21.42 -13.89 11.83
C SER A 202 21.73 -13.37 13.23
N MET A 203 21.03 -12.32 13.68
CA MET A 203 21.17 -11.79 15.03
C MET A 203 20.72 -12.80 16.09
N ALA A 204 19.62 -13.52 15.86
CA ALA A 204 19.20 -14.59 16.75
C ALA A 204 20.27 -15.68 16.88
N CYS A 205 20.87 -16.12 15.76
CA CYS A 205 21.98 -17.08 15.76
C CYS A 205 23.21 -16.55 16.51
N LEU A 206 23.57 -15.27 16.34
CA LEU A 206 24.67 -14.64 17.05
C LEU A 206 24.44 -14.63 18.57
N VAL A 207 23.22 -14.31 19.01
CA VAL A 207 22.86 -14.36 20.44
C VAL A 207 23.04 -15.76 21.01
N LEU A 208 22.75 -16.82 20.25
CA LEU A 208 23.00 -18.19 20.70
C LEU A 208 24.51 -18.46 20.91
N ALA A 209 25.36 -18.02 19.99
CA ALA A 209 26.80 -18.15 20.13
C ALA A 209 27.32 -17.40 21.37
N VAL A 210 26.86 -16.16 21.58
CA VAL A 210 27.20 -15.35 22.76
C VAL A 210 26.71 -16.01 24.06
N THR A 211 25.48 -16.53 24.07
CA THR A 211 24.91 -17.26 25.21
C THR A 211 25.80 -18.45 25.58
N LYS A 212 26.28 -19.22 24.59
CA LYS A 212 27.20 -20.35 24.82
C LYS A 212 28.53 -19.89 25.43
N VAL A 213 29.10 -18.79 24.93
CA VAL A 213 30.35 -18.23 25.48
C VAL A 213 30.16 -17.75 26.91
N ILE A 214 29.04 -17.08 27.25
CA ILE A 214 28.79 -16.59 28.62
C ILE A 214 28.57 -17.73 29.64
N LEU A 215 27.98 -18.85 29.22
CA LEU A 215 27.65 -19.97 30.10
C LEU A 215 28.77 -21.02 30.24
N CYS A 216 29.70 -21.12 29.28
CA CYS A 216 30.74 -22.16 29.26
C CYS A 216 32.15 -21.68 28.92
N GLY A 217 32.34 -20.37 28.72
CA GLY A 217 33.66 -19.73 28.70
C GLY A 217 34.01 -19.26 30.10
#